data_AF-A0A2W4JEE4-F1
#
_entry.id   AF-A0A2W4JEE4-F1
#
_cell.length_a   1.000
_cell.length_b   1.000
_cell.length_c   1.000
_cell.angle_alpha   90.00
_cell.angle_beta   90.00
_cell.angle_gamma   90.00
#
_symmetry.space_group_name_H-M   'P 1'
#
loop_
_entity.id
_entity.type
_entity.pdbx_description
1 polymer ?
#
loop_
_entity_poly.entity_id
_entity_poly.type
_entity_poly.pdbx_seq_one_letter_code
_entity_poly.pdbx_strand_id
1 'polypeptide(L)'
;VMATADGGALVFAPLTVASAFSVSNAKVSVPAADQALVEGTLDATVTHHYRDLVVLYIPGPGTGGLPAVVAADHHLIKVTP
;
A
#
# COMPACT_ATOMS: atom_id res chain seq x y z
N VAL A 1 -15.39 6.87 -8.55
CA VAL A 1 -15.82 5.50 -8.92
C VAL A 1 -16.12 5.48 -10.41
N MET A 2 -15.87 4.37 -11.09
CA MET A 2 -16.18 4.19 -12.51
C MET A 2 -17.29 3.13 -12.64
N ALA A 3 -18.35 3.41 -13.39
CA ALA A 3 -19.43 2.45 -13.58
C ALA A 3 -18.98 1.28 -14.48
N THR A 4 -19.50 0.09 -14.22
CA THR A 4 -19.26 -1.12 -15.03
C THR A 4 -20.50 -1.47 -15.85
N ALA A 5 -20.32 -2.24 -16.93
CA ALA A 5 -21.40 -2.55 -17.89
C ALA A 5 -22.54 -3.40 -17.29
N ASP A 6 -22.26 -4.15 -16.22
CA ASP A 6 -23.24 -4.92 -15.45
C ASP A 6 -24.03 -4.07 -14.43
N GLY A 7 -23.81 -2.74 -14.40
CA GLY A 7 -24.45 -1.83 -13.45
C GLY A 7 -23.76 -1.75 -12.08
N GLY A 8 -22.56 -2.30 -11.96
CA GLY A 8 -21.70 -2.21 -10.79
C GLY A 8 -20.74 -1.00 -10.82
N ALA A 9 -19.64 -1.10 -10.08
CA ALA A 9 -18.62 -0.06 -10.01
C ALA A 9 -17.19 -0.59 -9.79
N LEU A 10 -16.21 0.13 -10.34
CA LEU A 10 -14.82 0.10 -9.93
C LEU A 10 -14.54 1.26 -8.97
N VAL A 11 -14.07 0.93 -7.77
CA VAL A 11 -13.71 1.87 -6.70
C VAL A 11 -12.19 1.90 -6.60
N PHE A 12 -11.61 3.07 -6.86
CA PHE A 12 -10.18 3.33 -6.69
C PHE A 12 -9.96 3.97 -5.32
N ALA A 13 -9.30 3.24 -4.43
CA ALA A 13 -9.10 3.62 -3.04
C ALA A 13 -7.60 3.80 -2.76
N PRO A 14 -7.08 5.04 -2.77
CA PRO A 14 -5.72 5.30 -2.33
C PRO A 14 -5.65 5.16 -0.81
N LEU A 15 -4.61 4.48 -0.32
CA LEU A 15 -4.37 4.23 1.10
C LEU A 15 -2.96 4.69 1.46
N THR A 16 -2.77 5.11 2.70
CA THR A 16 -1.44 5.35 3.26
C THR A 16 -1.21 4.33 4.36
N VAL A 17 -0.12 3.58 4.22
CA VAL A 17 0.22 2.49 5.15
C VAL A 17 1.59 2.79 5.74
N ALA A 18 1.70 2.74 7.07
CA ALA A 18 2.97 2.79 7.76
C ALA A 18 3.23 1.43 8.40
N SER A 19 4.43 0.87 8.17
CA SER A 19 4.87 -0.39 8.75
C SER A 19 6.22 -0.18 9.43
N ALA A 20 6.29 -0.52 10.72
CA ALA A 20 7.49 -0.36 11.52
C ALA A 20 8.07 -1.72 11.91
N PHE A 21 9.39 -1.82 11.81
CA PHE A 21 10.17 -2.96 12.28
C PHE A 21 11.25 -2.46 13.23
N SER A 22 11.44 -3.15 14.34
CA SER A 22 12.42 -2.78 15.37
C SER A 22 13.25 -3.99 15.78
N VAL A 23 14.55 -3.78 15.93
CA VAL A 23 15.52 -4.80 16.35
C VAL A 23 16.35 -4.31 17.51
N SER A 24 16.71 -5.23 18.40
CA SER A 24 17.68 -4.97 19.45
C SER A 24 19.04 -5.53 19.06
N ASN A 25 20.11 -4.80 19.41
CA ASN A 25 21.51 -5.18 19.19
C ASN A 25 21.86 -5.54 17.72
N ALA A 26 21.15 -4.96 16.77
CA ALA A 26 21.39 -5.14 15.35
C ALA A 26 21.33 -3.79 14.62
N LYS A 27 21.84 -3.76 13.39
CA LYS A 27 21.70 -2.62 12.49
C LYS A 27 20.64 -2.93 11.45
N VAL A 28 19.76 -1.97 11.18
CA VAL A 28 18.85 -2.03 10.06
C VAL A 28 19.47 -1.31 8.87
N SER A 29 19.28 -1.86 7.68
CA SER A 29 19.68 -1.26 6.42
C SER A 29 18.59 -1.48 5.39
N VAL A 30 18.39 -0.52 4.50
CA VAL A 30 17.47 -0.66 3.38
C VAL A 30 18.20 -0.97 2.07
N PRO A 31 17.54 -1.61 1.09
CA PRO A 31 18.10 -1.85 -0.23
C PRO A 31 18.62 -0.58 -0.89
N ALA A 32 19.65 -0.70 -1.73
CA ALA A 32 20.28 0.44 -2.40
C ALA A 32 19.29 1.28 -3.23
N ALA A 33 18.29 0.63 -3.83
CA ALA A 33 17.24 1.29 -4.60
C ALA A 33 16.38 2.24 -3.75
N ASP A 34 16.23 1.95 -2.46
CA ASP A 34 15.35 2.70 -1.55
C ASP A 34 16.11 3.77 -0.75
N GLN A 35 17.44 3.85 -0.89
CA GLN A 35 18.28 4.80 -0.15
C GLN A 35 17.89 6.26 -0.40
N ALA A 36 17.40 6.57 -1.61
CA ALA A 36 16.93 7.91 -1.95
C ALA A 36 15.67 8.32 -1.17
N LEU A 37 14.96 7.37 -0.56
CA LEU A 37 13.72 7.58 0.20
C LEU A 37 13.96 7.67 1.71
N VAL A 38 15.21 7.51 2.17
CA VAL A 38 15.57 7.52 3.59
C VAL A 38 15.69 8.96 4.09
N GLU A 39 14.89 9.30 5.11
CA GLU A 39 14.95 10.57 5.80
C GLU A 39 15.58 10.40 7.19
N GLY A 40 16.89 10.66 7.29
CA GLY A 40 17.64 10.61 8.55
C GLY A 40 18.54 9.38 8.68
N THR A 41 19.04 9.15 9.89
CA THR A 41 19.96 8.03 10.17
C THR A 41 19.16 6.85 10.70
N LEU A 42 19.10 5.76 9.94
CA LEU A 42 18.44 4.52 10.37
C LEU A 42 19.16 3.93 11.59
N ASP A 43 18.40 3.52 12.60
CA ASP A 43 18.91 2.93 13.83
C ASP A 43 18.31 1.54 14.10
N ALA A 44 17.85 1.30 15.33
CA ALA A 44 17.18 0.09 15.75
C ALA A 44 15.75 -0.03 15.19
N THR A 45 15.09 1.09 14.90
CA THR A 45 13.74 1.10 14.34
C THR A 45 13.75 1.71 12.95
N VAL A 46 12.95 1.14 12.06
CA VAL A 46 12.73 1.65 10.71
C VAL A 46 11.26 1.55 10.37
N THR A 47 10.68 2.68 9.96
CA THR A 47 9.31 2.80 9.51
C THR A 47 9.28 3.04 8.00
N HIS A 48 8.62 2.15 7.28
CA HIS A 48 8.34 2.29 5.85
C HIS A 48 6.95 2.91 5.69
N HIS A 49 6.86 3.94 4.84
CA HIS A 49 5.64 4.65 4.50
C HIS A 49 5.30 4.36 3.05
N TYR A 50 4.11 3.82 2.82
CA TYR A 50 3.63 3.40 1.52
C TYR A 50 2.41 4.20 1.11
N ARG A 51 2.31 4.45 -0.19
CA ARG A 51 1.11 4.96 -0.84
C ARG A 51 0.54 3.88 -1.72
N ASP A 52 -0.45 3.19 -1.17
CA ASP A 52 -1.05 2.05 -1.83
C ASP A 52 -2.26 2.49 -2.64
N LEU A 53 -2.57 1.71 -3.68
CA LEU A 53 -3.80 1.84 -4.42
C LEU A 53 -4.48 0.48 -4.44
N VAL A 54 -5.73 0.44 -3.98
CA VAL A 54 -6.58 -0.76 -4.13
C VAL A 54 -7.73 -0.42 -5.06
N VAL A 55 -7.98 -1.29 -6.03
CA VAL A 55 -9.13 -1.22 -6.91
C VAL A 55 -10.10 -2.33 -6.53
N LEU A 56 -11.29 -1.95 -6.08
CA LEU A 56 -12.36 -2.87 -5.76
C LEU A 56 -13.39 -2.88 -6.89
N TYR A 57 -13.74 -4.08 -7.34
CA TYR A 57 -14.94 -4.29 -8.13
C TYR A 57 -16.12 -4.53 -7.20
N ILE A 58 -17.16 -3.74 -7.39
CA ILE A 58 -18.47 -3.87 -6.73
C ILE A 58 -19.43 -4.40 -7.80
N PRO A 59 -19.91 -5.65 -7.69
CA PRO A 59 -20.82 -6.22 -8.66
C PRO A 59 -22.14 -5.45 -8.77
N GLY A 60 -22.71 -5.42 -9.98
CA GLY A 60 -24.04 -4.88 -10.22
C GLY A 60 -25.14 -5.68 -9.51
N PRO A 61 -26.34 -5.10 -9.37
CA PRO A 61 -27.46 -5.75 -8.70
C PRO A 61 -27.85 -7.07 -9.38
N GLY A 62 -28.21 -8.07 -8.58
CA GLY A 62 -28.69 -9.37 -9.10
C GLY A 62 -27.60 -10.31 -9.62
N THR A 63 -26.32 -9.92 -9.60
CA THR A 63 -25.20 -10.76 -10.07
C THR A 63 -24.77 -11.84 -9.08
N GLY A 64 -25.23 -11.79 -7.82
CA GLY A 64 -24.90 -12.76 -6.77
C GLY A 64 -23.44 -12.74 -6.29
N GLY A 65 -22.59 -11.88 -6.87
CA GLY A 65 -21.19 -11.74 -6.50
C GLY A 65 -20.99 -10.84 -5.27
N LEU A 66 -19.86 -11.02 -4.59
CA LEU A 66 -19.39 -10.12 -3.52
C LEU A 66 -18.36 -9.13 -4.08
N PRO A 67 -18.22 -7.94 -3.44
CA PRO A 67 -17.08 -7.07 -3.68
C PRO A 67 -15.74 -7.80 -3.63
N ALA A 68 -14.85 -7.51 -4.57
CA ALA A 68 -13.53 -8.13 -4.65
C ALA A 68 -12.45 -7.13 -5.02
N VAL A 69 -11.23 -7.34 -4.52
CA VAL A 69 -10.05 -6.61 -4.99
C VAL A 69 -9.66 -7.17 -6.35
N VAL A 70 -9.59 -6.30 -7.36
CA VAL A 70 -9.25 -6.69 -8.75
C VAL A 70 -7.90 -6.15 -9.20
N ALA A 71 -7.38 -5.13 -8.51
CA ALA A 71 -6.01 -4.68 -8.66
C ALA A 71 -5.52 -4.08 -7.34
N ALA A 72 -4.23 -4.20 -7.08
CA ALA A 72 -3.58 -3.55 -5.97
C ALA A 72 -2.15 -3.18 -6.36
N ASP A 73 -1.68 -2.03 -5.87
CA ASP A 73 -0.28 -1.62 -5.95
C ASP A 73 0.19 -1.15 -4.58
N HIS A 74 1.45 -1.44 -4.28
CA HIS A 74 2.09 -1.12 -3.00
C HIS A 74 3.39 -0.39 -3.29
N HIS A 75 3.41 0.91 -2.97
CA HIS A 75 4.48 1.79 -3.42
C HIS A 75 5.15 2.48 -2.24
N LEU A 76 6.42 2.15 -1.99
CA LEU A 76 7.23 2.79 -0.96
C LEU A 76 7.51 4.24 -1.37
N ILE A 77 7.17 5.19 -0.50
CA ILE A 77 7.38 6.62 -0.78
C ILE A 77 8.38 7.27 0.17
N LYS A 78 8.64 6.64 1.32
CA LYS A 78 9.49 7.22 2.37
C LYS A 78 9.89 6.17 3.40
N VAL A 79 11.10 6.30 3.93
CA VAL A 79 11.63 5.50 5.04
C VAL A 79 12.09 6.46 6.14
N THR A 80 11.64 6.24 7.37
CA THR A 80 12.11 6.99 8.56
C THR A 80 12.70 6.06 9.60
N PRO A 81 13.58 6.55 10.48
CA PRO A 81 13.89 5.89 11.75
C PRO A 81 12.62 5.69 12.60
#